data_AF-A0AAW2VDB1-F1
#
_entry.id   AF-A0AAW2VDB1-F1
#
_cell.length_a   1.000
_cell.length_b   1.000
_cell.length_c   1.000
_cell.angle_alpha   90.00
_cell.angle_beta   90.00
_cell.angle_gamma   90.00
#
_symmetry.space_group_name_H-M   'P 1'
#
loop_
_entity.id
_entity.type
_entity.pdbx_description
1 polymer ?
#
loop_
_entity_poly.entity_id
_entity_poly.type
_entity_poly.pdbx_seq_one_letter_code
_entity_poly.pdbx_strand_id
1 'polypeptide(L)'
;MGSSTAYQTARHGLKTLLLEQFDFLHPCGSSHGESRTIRATYKKDYYCNMILESSHLWEEAEAEIGYKVYFKTSHLDMGPSDSKFLQAAIGSCQKNSISGRVLDRSEVFEEFSGKFQLPEGWIGVVTPQGGVIKATKAVAMFQTLGVQNGRA
;
A
#
# COMPACT_ATOMS: atom_id res chain seq x y z
N MET A 1 0.33 -12.66 -1.03
CA MET A 1 -1.00 -13.13 -1.45
C MET A 1 -1.43 -14.37 -0.68
N GLY A 2 -0.78 -15.53 -0.87
CA GLY A 2 -1.18 -16.80 -0.22
C GLY A 2 -1.40 -16.73 1.29
N SER A 3 -0.48 -16.13 2.07
CA SER A 3 -0.66 -15.98 3.52
C SER A 3 -1.90 -15.16 3.90
N SER A 4 -2.19 -14.09 3.17
CA SER A 4 -3.38 -13.25 3.42
C SER A 4 -4.66 -14.01 3.08
N THR A 5 -4.67 -14.78 1.98
CA THR A 5 -5.79 -15.67 1.65
C THR A 5 -6.00 -16.70 2.75
N ALA A 6 -4.94 -17.36 3.22
CA ALA A 6 -5.04 -18.38 4.26
C ALA A 6 -5.56 -17.82 5.60
N TYR A 7 -5.10 -16.62 5.97
CA TYR A 7 -5.67 -15.87 7.09
C TYR A 7 -7.16 -15.63 6.92
N GLN A 8 -7.57 -15.05 5.78
CA GLN A 8 -8.97 -14.70 5.55
C GLN A 8 -9.87 -15.94 5.53
N THR A 9 -9.46 -17.04 4.89
CA THR A 9 -10.25 -18.28 4.88
C THR A 9 -10.34 -18.92 6.25
N ALA A 10 -9.24 -18.95 7.02
CA ALA A 10 -9.24 -19.45 8.40
C ALA A 10 -10.14 -18.60 9.32
N ARG A 11 -10.08 -17.27 9.22
CA ARG A 11 -10.95 -16.33 9.96
C ARG A 11 -12.44 -16.56 9.69
N HIS A 12 -12.78 -17.09 8.51
CA HIS A 12 -14.16 -17.46 8.16
C HIS A 12 -14.51 -18.93 8.49
N GLY A 13 -13.71 -19.62 9.30
CA GLY A 13 -13.98 -20.98 9.77
C GLY A 13 -13.74 -22.08 8.72
N LEU A 14 -13.04 -21.77 7.63
CA LEU A 14 -12.73 -22.76 6.60
C LEU A 14 -11.45 -23.54 6.96
N LYS A 15 -11.51 -24.87 6.85
CA LYS A 15 -10.33 -25.74 6.98
C LYS A 15 -9.33 -25.44 5.87
N THR A 16 -8.25 -24.76 6.23
CA THR A 16 -7.31 -24.15 5.29
C THR A 16 -5.95 -24.85 5.34
N LEU A 17 -5.39 -25.18 4.18
CA LEU A 17 -4.01 -25.65 4.02
C LEU A 17 -3.23 -24.65 3.17
N LEU A 18 -2.14 -24.09 3.72
CA LEU A 18 -1.20 -23.24 3.01
C LEU A 18 0.07 -24.05 2.72
N LEU A 19 0.41 -24.19 1.44
CA LEU A 19 1.62 -24.88 0.98
C LEU A 19 2.61 -23.85 0.42
N GLU A 20 3.88 -23.98 0.80
CA GLU A 20 5.01 -23.17 0.32
C GLU A 20 6.12 -24.13 -0.15
N GLN A 21 6.75 -23.80 -1.28
CA GLN A 21 7.80 -24.62 -1.87
C GLN A 21 9.11 -24.52 -1.05
N PHE A 22 9.33 -23.36 -0.43
CA PHE A 22 10.54 -23.04 0.34
C PHE A 22 10.24 -22.90 1.84
N ASP A 23 11.22 -22.40 2.59
CA ASP A 23 11.03 -22.06 4.01
C ASP A 23 10.14 -20.82 4.20
N PHE A 24 9.56 -20.70 5.39
CA PHE A 24 8.83 -19.49 5.75
C PHE A 24 9.73 -18.26 5.67
N LEU A 25 9.21 -17.18 5.07
CA LEU A 25 9.89 -15.91 4.87
C LEU A 25 11.17 -16.00 4.00
N HIS A 26 11.26 -17.02 3.14
CA HIS A 26 12.36 -17.18 2.20
C HIS A 26 12.53 -15.97 1.24
N PRO A 27 13.76 -15.72 0.75
CA PRO A 27 14.04 -14.63 -0.19
C PRO A 27 13.81 -15.00 -1.67
N CYS A 28 13.36 -16.22 -1.99
CA CYS A 28 13.20 -16.67 -3.39
C CYS A 28 11.88 -16.23 -4.05
N GLY A 29 11.06 -15.44 -3.36
CA GLY A 29 9.79 -14.90 -3.86
C GLY A 29 9.83 -13.39 -4.11
N SER A 30 8.67 -12.74 -4.21
CA SER A 30 8.57 -11.27 -4.40
C SER A 30 8.12 -10.52 -3.14
N SER A 31 7.96 -11.22 -2.01
CA SER A 31 7.46 -10.65 -0.74
C SER A 31 8.58 -10.32 0.26
N HIS A 32 9.82 -10.71 -0.03
CA HIS A 32 10.97 -10.48 0.84
C HIS A 32 11.39 -9.01 0.89
N GLY A 33 12.35 -8.69 1.76
CA GLY A 33 12.90 -7.36 1.94
C GLY A 33 12.12 -6.55 2.98
N GLU A 34 12.57 -5.32 3.18
CA GLU A 34 12.13 -4.53 4.32
C GLU A 34 10.73 -3.94 4.12
N SER A 35 10.47 -3.35 2.95
CA SER A 35 9.30 -2.49 2.77
C SER A 35 8.63 -2.60 1.41
N ARG A 36 7.35 -2.22 1.34
CA ARG A 36 6.59 -1.96 0.11
C ARG A 36 5.80 -0.67 0.27
N THR A 37 5.69 0.11 -0.81
CA THR A 37 4.82 1.28 -0.85
C THR A 37 3.38 0.85 -1.06
N ILE A 38 2.47 1.48 -0.34
CA ILE A 38 1.03 1.51 -0.63
C ILE A 38 0.66 2.94 -1.03
N ARG A 39 -0.14 3.10 -2.09
CA ARG A 39 -0.48 4.41 -2.68
C ARG A 39 -1.82 4.32 -3.39
N ALA A 40 -2.55 5.43 -3.49
CA ALA A 40 -3.83 5.49 -4.18
C ALA A 40 -3.79 6.03 -5.62
N THR A 41 -2.61 6.48 -6.08
CA THR A 41 -2.39 7.16 -7.37
C THR A 41 -2.28 6.20 -8.56
N TYR A 42 -3.35 5.48 -8.89
CA TYR A 42 -3.36 4.56 -10.04
C TYR A 42 -4.07 5.15 -11.24
N LYS A 43 -3.64 4.77 -12.45
CA LYS A 43 -4.33 5.12 -13.71
C LYS A 43 -5.73 4.49 -13.84
N LYS A 44 -5.95 3.34 -13.22
CA LYS A 44 -7.18 2.55 -13.38
C LYS A 44 -8.01 2.61 -12.10
N ASP A 45 -9.26 3.04 -12.23
CA ASP A 45 -10.19 3.28 -11.12
C ASP A 45 -10.33 2.09 -10.16
N TYR A 46 -10.34 0.86 -10.69
CA TYR A 46 -10.53 -0.32 -9.86
C TYR A 46 -9.41 -0.51 -8.81
N TYR A 47 -8.20 0.02 -9.06
CA TYR A 47 -7.14 0.01 -8.05
C TYR A 47 -7.38 1.02 -6.94
N CYS A 48 -8.04 2.15 -7.21
CA CYS A 48 -8.39 3.12 -6.18
C CYS A 48 -9.33 2.49 -5.13
N ASN A 49 -10.39 1.81 -5.59
CA ASN A 49 -11.31 1.10 -4.70
C ASN A 49 -10.60 -0.02 -3.92
N MET A 50 -9.76 -0.81 -4.59
CA MET A 50 -8.97 -1.85 -3.91
C MET A 50 -8.03 -1.28 -2.86
N ILE A 51 -7.45 -0.10 -3.05
CA ILE A 51 -6.54 0.51 -2.07
C ILE A 51 -7.29 0.97 -0.82
N LEU A 52 -8.48 1.57 -0.98
CA LEU A 52 -9.32 1.96 0.15
C LEU A 52 -9.71 0.74 0.99
N GLU A 53 -10.17 -0.32 0.33
CA GLU A 53 -10.50 -1.58 1.00
C GLU A 53 -9.28 -2.22 1.65
N SER A 54 -8.15 -2.30 0.92
CA SER A 54 -6.93 -2.90 1.46
C SER A 54 -6.41 -2.15 2.69
N SER A 55 -6.57 -0.82 2.75
CA SER A 55 -6.14 -0.02 3.90
C SER A 55 -6.93 -0.40 5.15
N HIS A 56 -8.25 -0.57 5.01
CA HIS A 56 -9.11 -1.05 6.09
C HIS A 56 -8.71 -2.47 6.54
N LEU A 57 -8.50 -3.39 5.59
CA LEU A 57 -8.10 -4.76 5.89
C LEU A 57 -6.72 -4.86 6.57
N TRP A 58 -5.78 -3.95 6.24
CA TRP A 58 -4.51 -3.86 6.97
C TRP A 58 -4.73 -3.45 8.42
N GLU A 59 -5.57 -2.46 8.67
CA GLU A 59 -5.86 -1.97 10.02
C GLU A 59 -6.56 -3.03 10.88
N GLU A 60 -7.50 -3.79 10.30
CA GLU A 60 -8.12 -4.93 10.98
C GLU A 60 -7.10 -5.99 11.39
N ALA A 61 -6.24 -6.42 10.46
CA ALA A 61 -5.25 -7.46 10.74
C ALA A 61 -4.23 -7.00 11.79
N GLU A 62 -3.84 -5.72 11.77
CA GLU A 62 -2.98 -5.13 12.80
C GLU A 62 -3.64 -5.07 14.19
N ALA A 63 -4.94 -4.78 14.23
CA ALA A 63 -5.72 -4.77 15.46
C ALA A 63 -5.84 -6.17 16.06
N GLU A 64 -6.05 -7.18 15.21
CA GLU A 64 -6.16 -8.58 15.62
C GLU A 64 -4.83 -9.14 16.15
N ILE A 65 -3.71 -8.88 15.45
CA ILE A 65 -2.40 -9.39 15.87
C ILE A 65 -1.76 -8.59 17.02
N GLY A 66 -2.18 -7.34 17.23
CA GLY A 66 -1.68 -6.45 18.27
C GLY A 66 -0.36 -5.72 17.95
N TYR A 67 0.07 -5.67 16.68
CA TYR A 67 1.24 -4.88 16.28
C TYR A 67 1.09 -4.28 14.88
N LYS A 68 1.88 -3.22 14.64
CA LYS A 68 1.91 -2.50 13.36
C LYS A 68 2.87 -3.11 12.32
N VAL A 69 2.42 -3.14 11.07
CA VAL A 69 3.17 -3.41 9.84
C VAL A 69 2.92 -2.35 8.76
N TYR A 70 1.80 -1.65 8.79
CA TYR A 70 1.40 -0.56 7.90
C TYR A 70 1.61 0.79 8.60
N PHE A 71 2.47 1.61 8.00
CA PHE A 71 2.81 2.94 8.46
C PHE A 71 2.26 3.96 7.46
N LYS A 72 1.12 4.56 7.79
CA LYS A 72 0.44 5.57 6.97
C LYS A 72 1.30 6.83 6.85
N THR A 73 1.44 7.32 5.63
CA THR A 73 2.07 8.62 5.32
C THR A 73 1.39 9.20 4.10
N SER A 74 1.55 10.50 3.85
CA SER A 74 1.28 11.01 2.50
C SER A 74 2.19 10.32 1.48
N HIS A 75 1.68 10.12 0.27
CA HIS A 75 2.44 9.66 -0.89
C HIS A 75 2.64 10.83 -1.85
N LEU A 76 3.88 11.03 -2.30
CA LEU A 76 4.28 12.06 -3.25
C LEU A 76 4.69 11.37 -4.56
N ASP A 77 3.92 11.58 -5.63
CA ASP A 77 4.35 11.32 -6.99
C ASP A 77 4.89 12.60 -7.62
N MET A 78 5.96 12.51 -8.40
CA MET A 78 6.56 13.66 -9.09
C MET A 78 6.81 13.31 -10.54
N GLY A 79 6.57 14.25 -11.44
CA GLY A 79 6.84 14.04 -12.86
C GLY A 79 6.56 15.28 -13.71
N PRO A 80 6.90 15.22 -15.01
CA PRO A 80 6.52 16.25 -15.97
C PRO A 80 5.00 16.48 -15.95
N SER A 81 4.58 17.74 -16.03
CA SER A 81 3.17 18.13 -16.02
C SER A 81 2.37 17.53 -17.18
N ASP A 82 3.01 17.25 -18.32
CA ASP A 82 2.41 16.62 -19.50
C ASP A 82 2.46 15.08 -19.49
N SER A 83 2.96 14.47 -18.39
CA SER A 83 3.02 13.02 -18.25
C SER A 83 1.62 12.40 -18.31
N LYS A 84 1.34 11.68 -19.39
CA LYS A 84 0.06 10.95 -19.57
C LYS A 84 -0.24 9.97 -18.42
N PHE A 85 0.80 9.42 -17.79
CA PHE A 85 0.63 8.54 -16.63
C PHE A 85 0.16 9.33 -15.41
N LEU A 86 0.84 10.44 -15.09
CA LEU A 86 0.53 11.26 -13.93
C LEU A 86 -0.84 11.92 -14.07
N GLN A 87 -1.15 12.46 -15.25
CA GLN A 87 -2.46 13.05 -15.56
C GLN A 87 -3.60 12.02 -15.43
N ALA A 88 -3.39 10.79 -15.89
CA ALA A 88 -4.39 9.74 -15.73
C ALA A 88 -4.55 9.30 -14.26
N ALA A 89 -3.48 9.29 -13.47
CA ALA A 89 -3.55 9.03 -12.03
C ALA A 89 -4.30 10.14 -11.28
N ILE A 90 -4.05 11.42 -11.61
CA ILE A 90 -4.78 12.58 -11.07
C ILE A 90 -6.27 12.46 -11.38
N GLY A 91 -6.62 12.19 -12.65
CA GLY A 91 -8.02 12.02 -13.06
C GLY A 91 -8.71 10.85 -12.35
N SER A 92 -8.01 9.74 -12.16
CA SER A 92 -8.51 8.60 -11.37
C SER A 92 -8.73 8.98 -9.90
N CYS A 93 -7.81 9.71 -9.28
CA CYS A 93 -7.98 10.19 -7.90
C CYS A 93 -9.23 11.06 -7.75
N GLN A 94 -9.42 12.03 -8.65
CA GLN A 94 -10.60 12.91 -8.67
C GLN A 94 -11.91 12.12 -8.82
N LYS A 95 -11.93 11.16 -9.75
CA LYS A 95 -13.11 10.32 -10.00
C LYS A 95 -13.49 9.44 -8.81
N ASN A 96 -12.51 8.99 -8.03
CA ASN A 96 -12.71 8.11 -6.87
C ASN A 96 -12.68 8.86 -5.54
N SER A 97 -12.87 10.19 -5.53
CA SER A 97 -12.90 11.04 -4.33
C SER A 97 -11.66 10.90 -3.43
N ILE A 98 -10.51 10.58 -4.02
CA ILE A 98 -9.22 10.58 -3.33
C ILE A 98 -8.74 12.04 -3.27
N SER A 99 -8.47 12.54 -2.07
CA SER A 99 -8.05 13.93 -1.80
C SER A 99 -6.61 14.22 -2.25
N GLY A 100 -6.30 14.02 -3.52
CA GLY A 100 -5.02 14.34 -4.12
C GLY A 100 -4.86 15.84 -4.37
N ARG A 101 -3.75 16.42 -3.91
CA ARG A 101 -3.36 17.80 -4.21
C ARG A 101 -2.29 17.80 -5.29
N VAL A 102 -2.51 18.55 -6.35
CA VAL A 102 -1.49 18.83 -7.37
C VAL A 102 -0.76 20.09 -6.94
N LEU A 103 0.56 20.00 -6.85
CA LEU A 103 1.45 21.06 -6.39
C LEU A 103 2.41 21.43 -7.51
N ASP A 104 2.62 22.71 -7.72
CA ASP A 104 3.70 23.20 -8.55
C ASP A 104 5.08 23.02 -7.87
N ARG A 105 6.14 23.39 -8.59
CA ARG A 105 7.51 23.27 -8.11
C ARG A 105 7.77 24.05 -6.81
N SER A 106 7.23 25.26 -6.66
CA SER A 106 7.39 26.08 -5.45
C SER A 106 6.64 25.49 -4.28
N GLU A 107 5.40 25.05 -4.49
CA GLU A 107 4.57 24.44 -3.46
C GLU A 107 5.20 23.14 -2.93
N VAL A 108 5.78 22.31 -3.79
CA VAL A 108 6.55 21.11 -3.36
C VAL A 108 7.78 21.50 -2.54
N PHE A 109 8.50 22.53 -2.97
CA PHE A 109 9.68 23.00 -2.24
C PHE A 109 9.30 23.46 -0.82
N GLU A 110 8.24 24.26 -0.69
CA GLU A 110 7.77 24.77 0.61
C GLU A 110 7.24 23.65 1.50
N GLU A 111 6.34 22.80 0.99
CA GLU A 111 5.69 21.75 1.78
C GLU A 111 6.70 20.75 2.37
N PHE A 112 7.75 20.43 1.62
CA PHE A 112 8.78 19.49 2.05
C PHE A 112 10.06 20.17 2.56
N SER A 113 9.96 21.45 2.94
CA SER A 113 11.04 22.22 3.58
C SER A 113 12.36 22.17 2.80
N GLY A 114 12.27 22.29 1.47
CA GLY A 114 13.39 22.32 0.55
C GLY A 114 14.08 20.99 0.27
N LYS A 115 13.56 19.87 0.82
CA LYS A 115 14.13 18.53 0.61
C LYS A 115 13.91 17.99 -0.81
N PHE A 116 12.88 18.48 -1.49
CA PHE A 116 12.60 18.16 -2.88
C PHE A 116 12.66 19.41 -3.74
N GLN A 117 13.51 19.38 -4.77
CA GLN A 117 13.62 20.42 -5.78
C GLN A 117 13.22 19.82 -7.12
N LEU A 118 12.06 20.20 -7.65
CA LEU A 118 11.59 19.69 -8.93
C LEU A 118 12.28 20.39 -10.10
N PRO A 119 12.51 19.71 -11.24
CA PRO A 119 12.89 20.37 -12.49
C PRO A 119 11.82 21.35 -12.98
N GLU A 120 12.17 22.20 -13.94
CA GLU A 120 11.18 23.03 -14.63
C GLU A 120 10.16 22.16 -15.38
N GLY A 121 8.89 22.58 -15.38
CA GLY A 121 7.79 21.86 -16.02
C GLY A 121 7.28 20.63 -15.26
N TRP A 122 7.87 20.30 -14.09
CA TRP A 122 7.41 19.21 -13.23
C TRP A 122 6.41 19.68 -12.17
N ILE A 123 5.55 18.75 -11.76
CA ILE A 123 4.56 18.90 -10.69
C ILE A 123 4.71 17.77 -9.67
N GLY A 124 4.23 18.02 -8.45
CA GLY A 124 4.01 17.01 -7.43
C GLY A 124 2.53 16.66 -7.30
N VAL A 125 2.23 15.41 -6.94
CA VAL A 125 0.88 14.98 -6.57
C VAL A 125 0.96 14.34 -5.19
N VAL A 126 0.33 14.96 -4.20
CA VAL A 126 0.31 14.51 -2.81
C VAL A 126 -1.03 13.89 -2.50
N THR A 127 -1.05 12.60 -2.16
CA THR A 127 -2.26 11.90 -1.69
C THR A 127 -2.10 11.43 -0.24
N PRO A 128 -3.12 11.59 0.62
CA PRO A 128 -3.05 11.15 2.01
C PRO A 128 -3.15 9.62 2.17
N GLN A 129 -3.71 8.91 1.18
CA GLN A 129 -3.79 7.44 1.14
C GLN A 129 -2.48 6.82 0.63
N GLY A 130 -1.41 7.03 1.38
CA GLY A 130 -0.10 6.48 1.14
C GLY A 130 0.45 5.72 2.35
N GLY A 131 1.64 5.15 2.19
CA GLY A 131 2.41 4.65 3.31
C GLY A 131 3.38 3.55 2.94
N VAL A 132 3.92 2.94 3.99
CA VAL A 132 4.94 1.90 3.91
C VAL A 132 4.48 0.69 4.69
N ILE A 133 4.52 -0.48 4.06
CA ILE A 133 4.25 -1.77 4.68
C ILE A 133 5.59 -2.47 4.94
N LYS A 134 5.84 -2.92 6.17
CA LYS A 134 6.98 -3.80 6.50
C LYS A 134 6.73 -5.20 5.93
N ALA A 135 7.25 -5.46 4.74
CA ALA A 135 6.82 -6.56 3.87
C ALA A 135 6.98 -7.94 4.51
N THR A 136 8.19 -8.27 4.96
CA THR A 136 8.48 -9.55 5.64
C THR A 136 7.65 -9.72 6.91
N LYS A 137 7.50 -8.64 7.69
CA LYS A 137 6.70 -8.65 8.92
C LYS A 137 5.20 -8.86 8.64
N ALA A 138 4.68 -8.30 7.56
CA ALA A 138 3.30 -8.49 7.13
C ALA A 138 3.00 -9.92 6.68
N VAL A 139 3.96 -10.59 6.02
CA VAL A 139 3.81 -12.02 5.68
C VAL A 139 3.75 -12.88 6.94
N ALA A 140 4.68 -12.65 7.88
CA ALA A 140 4.72 -13.34 9.17
C ALA A 140 3.42 -13.12 9.98
N MET A 141 2.91 -11.89 9.96
CA MET A 141 1.62 -11.52 10.56
C MET A 141 0.48 -12.38 10.03
N PHE A 142 0.27 -12.42 8.72
CA PHE A 142 -0.82 -13.20 8.14
C PHE A 142 -0.66 -14.71 8.37
N GLN A 143 0.56 -15.25 8.35
CA GLN A 143 0.80 -16.65 8.69
C GLN A 143 0.43 -16.94 10.14
N THR A 144 0.79 -16.05 11.06
CA THR A 144 0.46 -16.18 12.50
C THR A 144 -1.05 -16.13 12.71
N LEU A 145 -1.73 -15.13 12.14
CA LEU A 145 -3.19 -15.01 12.21
C LEU A 145 -3.90 -16.21 11.58
N GLY A 146 -3.41 -16.73 10.45
CA GLY A 146 -3.96 -17.93 9.83
C GLY A 146 -3.88 -19.16 10.73
N VAL A 147 -2.76 -19.35 11.43
CA VAL A 147 -2.61 -20.44 12.42
C VAL A 147 -3.51 -20.23 13.64
N GLN A 148 -3.63 -19.00 14.13
CA GLN A 148 -4.48 -18.69 15.30
C GLN A 148 -5.96 -18.97 15.02
N ASN A 149 -6.46 -18.53 13.85
CA ASN A 149 -7.86 -18.72 13.47
C ASN A 149 -8.17 -20.15 13.00
N GLY A 150 -7.18 -20.88 12.47
CA GLY A 150 -7.36 -22.26 12.01
C GLY A 150 -7.30 -23.33 13.09
N ARG A 151 -7.08 -22.96 14.36
CA ARG A 151 -7.07 -23.87 15.53
C ARG A 151 -8.44 -24.05 16.18
N ALA A 152 -9.47 -23.36 15.68
CA ALA A 152 -10.86 -23.47 16.12
C ALA A 152 -11.54 -24.74 15.59
#